data_AF-A0A7S4LNE5-F1
#
_entry.id   AF-A0A7S4LNE5-F1
#
_cell.length_a   1.000
_cell.length_b   1.000
_cell.length_c   1.000
_cell.angle_alpha   90.00
_cell.angle_beta   90.00
_cell.angle_gamma   90.00
#
_symmetry.space_group_name_H-M   'P 1'
#
loop_
_entity.id
_entity.type
_entity.pdbx_description
1 polymer ?
#
loop_
_entity_poly.entity_id
_entity_poly.type
_entity_poly.pdbx_seq_one_letter_code
_entity_poly.pdbx_strand_id
1 'polypeptide(L)'
;IILMFDAFYDVEEKSKAGNAAAKEVMKSWADAEWFAKGPKVPEKVTLTVFKVTGETNTDDLSPAPDAWSRPDIPLHALAMLKNEREGITNAPKQIDELKKKGFPLAYVGDVVGTGSSRKSATNSILWYMGHDIPFVPNKRTGGYCFGSKIAPIFFNTMEDCGALPIEMDVSKLSMGDVIDVFPYEGKTVNHETGEVLCEGWALKTKVLFDEVQAGGRILLIIGRGLTGKARASLGLPPSEVFAKFEAPGPKPKGYTLAQKMVGKACGLEGVQPGMYCEPELATVGSQDTTGPMTRDELKDLACLGFSSDLVMQSFCHTAAYPKPVDVETHKTLPKFFHDRGGVALRPGDGIIHSWLNRMLIPDAVGTGGDSHTRFPLGISFPAGSGLVAFAAATGVMPLDMPESVLVKFTGKMQPGITLRDLVHAIPYFAIKKGLLTVEKKGKKNVFNGRVIEIEGLPDLKLEQAFELADATAERSAAGCTIKLSEASVAEYLKSNVVLLKWMVSEGYGDARTLLRR
;
A
#
# COMPACT_ATOMS: atom_id res chain seq x y z
N ILE A 1 17.01 -17.41 6.17
CA ILE A 1 17.32 -15.97 5.99
C ILE A 1 17.00 -15.62 4.55
N ILE A 2 16.17 -14.59 4.32
CA ILE A 2 15.80 -14.15 2.95
C ILE A 2 16.30 -12.74 2.63
N LEU A 3 16.59 -11.92 3.63
CA LEU A 3 17.14 -10.57 3.49
C LEU A 3 18.65 -10.61 3.17
N MET A 4 19.04 -11.39 2.17
CA MET A 4 20.44 -11.55 1.74
C MET A 4 20.90 -10.38 0.88
N PHE A 5 20.01 -9.82 0.05
CA PHE A 5 20.33 -8.77 -0.91
C PHE A 5 21.63 -9.08 -1.68
N ASP A 6 22.63 -8.20 -1.65
CA ASP A 6 23.90 -8.41 -2.34
C ASP A 6 24.85 -9.37 -1.61
N ALA A 7 24.68 -9.61 -0.29
CA ALA A 7 25.43 -10.64 0.42
C ALA A 7 25.12 -12.06 -0.07
N PHE A 8 24.12 -12.22 -0.97
CA PHE A 8 23.97 -13.43 -1.78
C PHE A 8 25.25 -13.78 -2.54
N TYR A 9 25.94 -12.80 -3.14
CA TYR A 9 27.13 -13.05 -3.96
C TYR A 9 28.31 -13.55 -3.11
N ASP A 10 28.42 -13.12 -1.86
CA ASP A 10 29.44 -13.61 -0.92
C ASP A 10 29.26 -15.12 -0.63
N VAL A 11 28.01 -15.57 -0.53
CA VAL A 11 27.67 -16.99 -0.35
C VAL A 11 27.89 -17.76 -1.66
N GLU A 12 27.51 -17.16 -2.79
CA GLU A 12 27.70 -17.73 -4.12
C GLU A 12 29.18 -17.98 -4.42
N GLU A 13 30.06 -17.01 -4.14
CA GLU A 13 31.49 -17.11 -4.35
C GLU A 13 32.08 -18.28 -3.55
N LYS A 14 31.73 -18.39 -2.26
CA LYS A 14 32.17 -19.50 -1.39
C LYS A 14 31.67 -20.86 -1.89
N SER A 15 30.43 -20.90 -2.39
CA SER A 15 29.83 -22.11 -2.98
C SER A 15 30.62 -22.55 -4.22
N LYS A 16 30.91 -21.61 -5.14
CA LYS A 16 31.72 -21.84 -6.34
C LYS A 16 33.16 -22.23 -6.02
N ALA A 17 33.73 -21.71 -4.93
CA ALA A 17 35.05 -22.10 -4.41
C ALA A 17 35.08 -23.48 -3.71
N GLY A 18 33.96 -24.20 -3.65
CA GLY A 18 33.91 -25.57 -3.14
C GLY A 18 33.47 -25.75 -1.69
N ASN A 19 33.11 -24.67 -0.98
CA ASN A 19 32.67 -24.77 0.41
C ASN A 19 31.34 -25.55 0.54
N ALA A 20 31.34 -26.63 1.32
CA ALA A 20 30.19 -27.51 1.46
C ALA A 20 28.96 -26.84 2.09
N ALA A 21 29.14 -26.03 3.14
CA ALA A 21 28.04 -25.33 3.80
C ALA A 21 27.42 -24.26 2.90
N ALA A 22 28.24 -23.53 2.14
CA ALA A 22 27.74 -22.54 1.18
C ALA A 22 26.94 -23.20 0.05
N LYS A 23 27.36 -24.39 -0.42
CA LYS A 23 26.60 -25.19 -1.39
C LYS A 23 25.24 -25.63 -0.84
N GLU A 24 25.19 -26.06 0.42
CA GLU A 24 23.93 -26.43 1.09
C GLU A 24 22.97 -25.24 1.18
N VAL A 25 23.47 -24.06 1.57
CA VAL A 25 22.66 -22.83 1.63
C VAL A 25 22.12 -22.46 0.24
N MET A 26 22.96 -22.47 -0.79
CA MET A 26 22.55 -22.19 -2.18
C MET A 26 21.48 -23.16 -2.66
N LYS A 27 21.63 -24.46 -2.35
CA LYS A 27 20.63 -25.48 -2.67
C LYS A 27 19.32 -25.25 -1.91
N SER A 28 19.38 -24.96 -0.61
CA SER A 28 18.19 -24.67 0.22
C SER A 28 17.39 -23.48 -0.31
N TRP A 29 18.07 -22.41 -0.76
CA TRP A 29 17.41 -21.29 -1.44
C TRP A 29 16.81 -21.68 -2.79
N ALA A 30 17.55 -22.44 -3.61
CA ALA A 30 17.10 -22.88 -4.93
C ALA A 30 15.89 -23.81 -4.86
N ASP A 31 15.77 -24.61 -3.80
CA ASP A 31 14.65 -25.51 -3.51
C ASP A 31 13.50 -24.82 -2.76
N ALA A 32 13.62 -23.51 -2.49
CA ALA A 32 12.64 -22.70 -1.77
C ALA A 32 12.26 -23.26 -0.38
N GLU A 33 13.20 -23.86 0.34
CA GLU A 33 12.92 -24.45 1.66
C GLU A 33 12.42 -23.43 2.69
N TRP A 34 12.84 -22.17 2.55
CA TRP A 34 12.39 -21.06 3.40
C TRP A 34 10.87 -20.84 3.31
N PHE A 35 10.26 -21.17 2.16
CA PHE A 35 8.83 -21.05 1.88
C PHE A 35 8.10 -22.36 2.18
N ALA A 36 8.65 -23.50 1.74
CA ALA A 36 8.02 -24.81 1.89
C ALA A 36 7.84 -25.26 3.35
N LYS A 37 8.65 -24.72 4.28
CA LYS A 37 8.52 -24.97 5.73
C LYS A 37 7.39 -24.18 6.39
N GLY A 38 6.88 -23.13 5.74
CA GLY A 38 5.76 -22.32 6.25
C GLY A 38 4.42 -23.05 6.16
N PRO A 39 3.48 -22.82 7.10
CA PRO A 39 2.15 -23.41 7.04
C PRO A 39 1.38 -22.85 5.83
N LYS A 40 0.79 -23.74 5.04
CA LYS A 40 -0.12 -23.35 3.97
C LYS A 40 -1.39 -22.72 4.56
N VAL A 41 -2.05 -21.89 3.77
CA VAL A 41 -3.41 -21.46 4.07
C VAL A 41 -4.31 -22.71 4.16
N PRO A 42 -5.02 -22.93 5.26
CA PRO A 42 -5.81 -24.15 5.44
C PRO A 42 -7.01 -24.18 4.48
N GLU A 43 -7.40 -25.39 4.06
CA GLU A 43 -8.60 -25.59 3.23
C GLU A 43 -9.88 -25.12 3.93
N LYS A 44 -9.90 -25.24 5.26
CA LYS A 44 -10.95 -24.75 6.15
C LYS A 44 -10.34 -24.06 7.36
N VAL A 45 -10.83 -22.87 7.70
CA VAL A 45 -10.50 -22.20 8.96
C VAL A 45 -11.77 -21.83 9.73
N THR A 46 -11.80 -22.16 11.01
CA THR A 46 -12.88 -21.76 11.92
C THR A 46 -12.51 -20.45 12.62
N LEU A 47 -13.39 -19.45 12.54
CA LEU A 47 -13.15 -18.09 13.00
C LEU A 47 -14.32 -17.58 13.83
N THR A 48 -14.04 -16.72 14.81
CA THR A 48 -15.07 -15.92 15.50
C THR A 48 -15.14 -14.52 14.92
N VAL A 49 -16.33 -14.07 14.56
CA VAL A 49 -16.56 -12.79 13.89
C VAL A 49 -16.50 -11.63 14.88
N PHE A 50 -15.63 -10.65 14.62
CA PHE A 50 -15.69 -9.31 15.21
C PHE A 50 -16.28 -8.34 14.17
N LYS A 51 -17.59 -8.10 14.22
CA LYS A 51 -18.32 -7.30 13.22
C LYS A 51 -18.39 -5.83 13.63
N VAL A 52 -17.94 -4.94 12.74
CA VAL A 52 -18.16 -3.49 12.84
C VAL A 52 -19.10 -3.07 11.70
N THR A 53 -20.32 -2.67 12.04
CA THR A 53 -21.35 -2.28 11.06
C THR A 53 -21.02 -0.94 10.40
N GLY A 54 -21.44 -0.79 9.14
CA GLY A 54 -21.22 0.42 8.36
C GLY A 54 -19.80 0.51 7.77
N GLU A 55 -19.26 1.74 7.78
CA GLU A 55 -17.92 2.01 7.25
C GLU A 55 -16.90 2.12 8.39
N THR A 56 -15.85 1.32 8.29
CA THR A 56 -14.64 1.46 9.12
C THR A 56 -13.64 2.33 8.38
N ASN A 57 -13.50 3.57 8.83
CA ASN A 57 -12.42 4.45 8.41
C ASN A 57 -11.13 4.09 9.18
N THR A 58 -9.97 4.29 8.56
CA THR A 58 -8.69 4.07 9.25
C THR A 58 -8.48 4.97 10.48
N ASP A 59 -9.16 6.13 10.57
CA ASP A 59 -9.18 6.94 11.79
C ASP A 59 -9.92 6.26 12.95
N ASP A 60 -10.92 5.42 12.66
CA ASP A 60 -11.60 4.64 13.70
C ASP A 60 -10.67 3.60 14.34
N LEU A 61 -9.74 3.06 13.54
CA LEU A 61 -8.79 2.03 13.94
C LEU A 61 -7.50 2.61 14.54
N SER A 62 -7.14 3.83 14.14
CA SER A 62 -5.93 4.54 14.53
C SER A 62 -6.22 6.04 14.56
N PRO A 63 -6.79 6.56 15.66
CA PRO A 63 -7.28 7.93 15.71
C PRO A 63 -6.19 8.97 15.56
N ALA A 64 -6.50 10.09 14.88
CA ALA A 64 -5.54 11.17 14.65
C ALA A 64 -4.89 11.75 15.92
N PRO A 65 -5.60 11.97 17.05
CA PRO A 65 -4.99 12.49 18.29
C PRO A 65 -3.88 11.60 18.88
N ASP A 66 -3.86 10.32 18.50
CA ASP A 66 -2.96 9.28 18.98
C ASP A 66 -1.84 8.98 17.96
N ALA A 67 -1.72 9.77 16.89
CA ALA A 67 -0.70 9.56 15.85
C ALA A 67 0.74 9.49 16.39
N TRP A 68 1.00 10.18 17.50
CA TRP A 68 2.28 10.22 18.19
C TRP A 68 2.73 8.86 18.75
N SER A 69 1.80 7.94 19.05
CA SER A 69 2.11 6.62 19.62
C SER A 69 2.21 5.52 18.59
N ARG A 70 1.95 5.80 17.29
CA ARG A 70 1.90 4.78 16.22
C ARG A 70 3.09 3.82 16.14
N PRO A 71 4.35 4.23 16.39
CA PRO A 71 5.49 3.30 16.39
C PRO A 71 5.48 2.29 17.55
N ASP A 72 4.80 2.61 18.66
CA ASP A 72 4.58 1.70 19.78
C ASP A 72 3.27 0.95 19.55
N ILE A 73 3.34 -0.17 18.80
CA ILE A 73 2.16 -0.91 18.34
C ILE A 73 1.26 -1.36 19.51
N PRO A 74 1.76 -1.99 20.60
CA PRO A 74 0.91 -2.38 21.71
C PRO A 74 0.19 -1.20 22.38
N LEU A 75 0.90 -0.09 22.59
CA LEU A 75 0.34 1.11 23.19
C LEU A 75 -0.73 1.73 22.27
N HIS A 76 -0.42 1.87 20.98
CA HIS A 76 -1.31 2.49 20.02
C HIS A 76 -2.59 1.67 19.80
N ALA A 77 -2.49 0.33 19.86
CA ALA A 77 -3.64 -0.54 19.70
C ALA A 77 -4.75 -0.29 20.73
N LEU A 78 -4.41 0.22 21.93
CA LEU A 78 -5.40 0.60 22.95
C LEU A 78 -6.39 1.69 22.49
N ALA A 79 -6.01 2.48 21.47
CA ALA A 79 -6.86 3.53 20.91
C ALA A 79 -7.79 3.03 19.78
N MET A 80 -7.65 1.77 19.34
CA MET A 80 -8.47 1.19 18.28
C MET A 80 -9.94 1.15 18.70
N LEU A 81 -10.81 1.77 17.89
CA LEU A 81 -12.25 1.85 18.12
C LEU A 81 -12.61 2.39 19.52
N LYS A 82 -11.82 3.37 20.03
CA LYS A 82 -12.07 3.98 21.35
C LYS A 82 -13.30 4.86 21.41
N ASN A 83 -13.76 5.37 20.27
CA ASN A 83 -14.98 6.15 20.16
C ASN A 83 -16.15 5.18 19.94
N GLU A 84 -17.17 5.27 20.78
CA GLU A 84 -18.33 4.37 20.70
C GLU A 84 -19.03 4.46 19.34
N ARG A 85 -19.53 3.31 18.88
CA ARG A 85 -20.38 3.17 17.71
C ARG A 85 -21.35 2.02 17.88
N GLU A 86 -22.29 1.88 16.95
CA GLU A 86 -23.22 0.77 16.96
C GLU A 86 -22.48 -0.58 17.07
N GLY A 87 -22.84 -1.38 18.08
CA GLY A 87 -22.21 -2.67 18.38
C GLY A 87 -20.84 -2.61 19.06
N ILE A 88 -20.19 -1.45 19.18
CA ILE A 88 -18.86 -1.29 19.78
C ILE A 88 -18.87 -0.25 20.89
N THR A 89 -18.72 -0.71 22.14
CA THR A 89 -18.66 0.14 23.34
C THR A 89 -17.29 0.12 23.98
N ASN A 90 -16.58 -1.01 23.90
CA ASN A 90 -15.21 -1.15 24.37
C ASN A 90 -14.53 -2.27 23.58
N ALA A 91 -13.90 -1.91 22.46
CA ALA A 91 -13.34 -2.89 21.55
C ALA A 91 -12.34 -3.86 22.21
N PRO A 92 -11.35 -3.42 23.03
CA PRO A 92 -10.44 -4.34 23.69
C PRO A 92 -11.15 -5.39 24.56
N LYS A 93 -12.11 -4.96 25.41
CA LYS A 93 -12.87 -5.90 26.26
C LYS A 93 -13.73 -6.84 25.44
N GLN A 94 -14.42 -6.33 24.42
CA GLN A 94 -15.26 -7.17 23.54
C GLN A 94 -14.41 -8.20 22.79
N ILE A 95 -13.22 -7.81 22.32
CA ILE A 95 -12.24 -8.71 21.68
C ILE A 95 -11.80 -9.80 22.66
N ASP A 96 -11.47 -9.45 23.91
CA ASP A 96 -11.04 -10.42 24.91
C ASP A 96 -12.15 -11.41 25.29
N GLU A 97 -13.42 -10.96 25.36
CA GLU A 97 -14.56 -11.86 25.56
C GLU A 97 -14.75 -12.82 24.37
N LEU A 98 -14.62 -12.33 23.14
CA LEU A 98 -14.76 -13.18 21.95
C LEU A 98 -13.64 -14.21 21.84
N LYS A 99 -12.40 -13.87 22.26
CA LYS A 99 -11.28 -14.81 22.30
C LYS A 99 -11.55 -16.02 23.20
N LYS A 100 -12.41 -15.89 24.22
CA LYS A 100 -12.78 -17.01 25.09
C LYS A 100 -13.54 -18.13 24.35
N LYS A 101 -14.05 -17.88 23.15
CA LYS A 101 -14.66 -18.91 22.28
C LYS A 101 -13.63 -19.91 21.71
N GLY A 102 -12.33 -19.64 21.83
CA GLY A 102 -11.28 -20.59 21.46
C GLY A 102 -10.90 -20.62 19.98
N PHE A 103 -11.48 -19.74 19.16
CA PHE A 103 -11.14 -19.59 17.74
C PHE A 103 -10.45 -18.25 17.47
N PRO A 104 -9.58 -18.16 16.44
CA PRO A 104 -9.04 -16.88 15.98
C PRO A 104 -10.16 -15.91 15.57
N LEU A 105 -9.90 -14.61 15.73
CA LEU A 105 -10.86 -13.57 15.35
C LEU A 105 -10.68 -13.16 13.88
N ALA A 106 -11.79 -12.81 13.24
CA ALA A 106 -11.80 -12.12 11.95
C ALA A 106 -12.40 -10.72 12.12
N TYR A 107 -11.72 -9.71 11.58
CA TYR A 107 -12.28 -8.36 11.48
C TYR A 107 -13.26 -8.32 10.31
N VAL A 108 -14.53 -7.99 10.57
CA VAL A 108 -15.58 -7.99 9.54
C VAL A 108 -16.26 -6.63 9.50
N GLY A 109 -16.49 -6.06 8.31
CA GLY A 109 -17.25 -4.81 8.15
C GLY A 109 -17.85 -4.63 6.76
N ASP A 110 -18.85 -3.76 6.60
CA ASP A 110 -19.50 -3.58 5.29
C ASP A 110 -18.55 -2.88 4.31
N VAL A 111 -17.90 -1.79 4.76
CA VAL A 111 -16.83 -1.09 4.04
C VAL A 111 -15.64 -0.93 4.98
N VAL A 112 -14.46 -1.43 4.61
CA VAL A 112 -13.29 -1.48 5.51
C VAL A 112 -12.09 -0.72 4.95
N GLY A 113 -11.46 0.08 5.79
CA GLY A 113 -10.13 0.65 5.54
C GLY A 113 -10.12 1.90 4.68
N THR A 114 -11.22 2.65 4.59
CA THR A 114 -11.25 3.92 3.84
C THR A 114 -10.40 5.01 4.50
N GLY A 115 -10.03 6.02 3.72
CA GLY A 115 -9.31 7.20 4.19
C GLY A 115 -7.78 7.06 4.11
N SER A 116 -7.12 7.35 5.22
CA SER A 116 -5.67 7.48 5.34
C SER A 116 -4.92 6.16 5.09
N SER A 117 -3.69 6.23 4.57
CA SER A 117 -2.80 5.08 4.37
C SER A 117 -2.08 4.60 5.65
N ARG A 118 -2.49 5.09 6.83
CA ARG A 118 -1.80 4.85 8.10
C ARG A 118 -1.71 3.35 8.43
N LYS A 119 -0.50 2.77 8.32
CA LYS A 119 -0.24 1.34 8.64
C LYS A 119 -0.64 0.97 10.07
N SER A 120 -0.64 1.93 10.98
CA SER A 120 -1.10 1.76 12.36
C SER A 120 -2.52 1.20 12.49
N ALA A 121 -3.42 1.47 11.53
CA ALA A 121 -4.76 0.86 11.52
C ALA A 121 -4.68 -0.67 11.37
N THR A 122 -3.87 -1.16 10.43
CA THR A 122 -3.57 -2.60 10.28
C THR A 122 -2.83 -3.14 11.49
N ASN A 123 -1.79 -2.44 11.97
CA ASN A 123 -1.03 -2.87 13.15
C ASN A 123 -1.94 -3.09 14.36
N SER A 124 -2.91 -2.21 14.63
CA SER A 124 -3.85 -2.36 15.73
C SER A 124 -4.75 -3.59 15.58
N ILE A 125 -5.29 -3.85 14.38
CA ILE A 125 -6.09 -5.07 14.13
C ILE A 125 -5.23 -6.31 14.34
N LEU A 126 -4.04 -6.35 13.75
CA LEU A 126 -3.14 -7.50 13.84
C LEU A 126 -2.58 -7.70 15.25
N TRP A 127 -2.45 -6.63 16.03
CA TRP A 127 -2.09 -6.75 17.44
C TRP A 127 -3.11 -7.61 18.20
N TYR A 128 -4.40 -7.36 17.98
CA TYR A 128 -5.46 -8.11 18.64
C TYR A 128 -5.79 -9.46 17.99
N MET A 129 -5.69 -9.58 16.66
CA MET A 129 -6.26 -10.68 15.87
C MET A 129 -5.24 -11.47 15.03
N GLY A 130 -3.99 -11.00 14.97
CA GLY A 130 -2.88 -11.70 14.33
C GLY A 130 -2.16 -12.66 15.29
N HIS A 131 -1.01 -13.17 14.85
CA HIS A 131 -0.14 -14.04 15.64
C HIS A 131 1.25 -13.44 15.79
N ASP A 132 1.96 -13.90 16.83
CA ASP A 132 3.31 -13.44 17.15
C ASP A 132 4.31 -13.86 16.06
N ILE A 133 5.24 -12.97 15.76
CA ILE A 133 6.35 -13.25 14.86
C ILE A 133 7.52 -13.74 15.72
N PRO A 134 8.06 -14.96 15.49
CA PRO A 134 9.16 -15.48 16.29
C PRO A 134 10.35 -14.50 16.33
N PHE A 135 10.79 -14.17 17.55
CA PHE A 135 11.93 -13.29 17.84
C PHE A 135 11.78 -11.83 17.39
N VAL A 136 10.58 -11.38 16.99
CA VAL A 136 10.30 -9.98 16.66
C VAL A 136 9.32 -9.43 17.70
N PRO A 137 9.78 -8.62 18.66
CA PRO A 137 8.93 -8.12 19.74
C PRO A 137 7.93 -7.10 19.23
N ASN A 138 6.76 -7.04 19.89
CA ASN A 138 5.76 -5.99 19.74
C ASN A 138 5.25 -5.76 18.30
N LYS A 139 5.36 -6.76 17.42
CA LYS A 139 4.78 -6.77 16.08
C LYS A 139 4.14 -8.13 15.82
N ARG A 140 2.99 -8.13 15.12
CA ARG A 140 2.22 -9.32 14.76
C ARG A 140 1.97 -9.38 13.27
N THR A 141 1.73 -10.58 12.76
CA THR A 141 1.46 -10.89 11.35
C THR A 141 0.21 -11.77 11.23
N GLY A 142 -0.24 -12.05 10.00
CA GLY A 142 -1.38 -12.92 9.75
C GLY A 142 -2.73 -12.27 10.03
N GLY A 143 -3.72 -13.08 10.41
CA GLY A 143 -5.07 -12.61 10.71
C GLY A 143 -5.99 -12.56 9.47
N TYR A 144 -7.26 -12.31 9.72
CA TYR A 144 -8.32 -12.36 8.71
C TYR A 144 -9.13 -11.06 8.70
N CYS A 145 -9.37 -10.51 7.51
CA CYS A 145 -10.16 -9.30 7.34
C CYS A 145 -11.15 -9.44 6.19
N PHE A 146 -12.44 -9.29 6.48
CA PHE A 146 -13.51 -9.51 5.52
C PHE A 146 -14.37 -8.25 5.38
N GLY A 147 -14.78 -7.95 4.16
CA GLY A 147 -15.80 -6.93 3.96
C GLY A 147 -16.45 -6.97 2.60
N SER A 148 -17.64 -6.38 2.47
CA SER A 148 -18.28 -6.27 1.15
C SER A 148 -17.45 -5.40 0.21
N LYS A 149 -16.77 -4.39 0.77
CA LYS A 149 -15.75 -3.60 0.09
C LYS A 149 -14.56 -3.34 1.01
N ILE A 150 -13.35 -3.53 0.52
CA ILE A 150 -12.11 -3.15 1.19
C ILE A 150 -11.41 -2.09 0.34
N ALA A 151 -10.96 -0.99 0.96
CA ALA A 151 -10.23 0.04 0.24
C ALA A 151 -8.85 -0.49 -0.22
N PRO A 152 -8.38 -0.14 -1.43
CA PRO A 152 -7.22 -0.77 -2.05
C PRO A 152 -5.92 -0.61 -1.24
N ILE A 153 -5.67 0.56 -0.66
CA ILE A 153 -4.47 0.80 0.16
C ILE A 153 -4.48 -0.09 1.40
N PHE A 154 -5.65 -0.23 2.02
CA PHE A 154 -5.81 -1.05 3.22
C PHE A 154 -5.69 -2.54 2.89
N PHE A 155 -6.29 -2.99 1.78
CA PHE A 155 -6.13 -4.35 1.24
C PHE A 155 -4.64 -4.69 1.08
N ASN A 156 -3.90 -3.83 0.37
CA ASN A 156 -2.47 -4.00 0.16
C ASN A 156 -1.69 -4.03 1.49
N THR A 157 -2.05 -3.17 2.44
CA THR A 157 -1.39 -3.14 3.75
C THR A 157 -1.63 -4.43 4.54
N MET A 158 -2.83 -5.03 4.43
CA MET A 158 -3.16 -6.30 5.08
C MET A 158 -2.36 -7.46 4.47
N GLU A 159 -2.33 -7.61 3.14
CA GLU A 159 -1.58 -8.69 2.46
C GLU A 159 -0.06 -8.54 2.62
N ASP A 160 0.47 -7.31 2.64
CA ASP A 160 1.88 -7.04 2.93
C ASP A 160 2.27 -7.48 4.35
N CYS A 161 1.31 -7.48 5.29
CA CYS A 161 1.50 -7.93 6.68
C CYS A 161 1.09 -9.40 6.90
N GLY A 162 0.95 -10.20 5.84
CA GLY A 162 0.66 -11.63 5.92
C GLY A 162 -0.78 -12.00 6.27
N ALA A 163 -1.68 -11.01 6.39
CA ALA A 163 -3.09 -11.25 6.61
C ALA A 163 -3.79 -11.74 5.34
N LEU A 164 -4.96 -12.35 5.51
CA LEU A 164 -5.84 -12.76 4.41
C LEU A 164 -7.05 -11.80 4.29
N PRO A 165 -6.95 -10.73 3.47
CA PRO A 165 -8.09 -9.87 3.15
C PRO A 165 -9.00 -10.52 2.09
N ILE A 166 -10.31 -10.55 2.32
CA ILE A 166 -11.30 -11.12 1.39
C ILE A 166 -12.47 -10.15 1.20
N GLU A 167 -12.76 -9.79 -0.06
CA GLU A 167 -14.02 -9.14 -0.39
C GLU A 167 -15.12 -10.21 -0.57
N MET A 168 -16.11 -10.23 0.33
CA MET A 168 -17.27 -11.14 0.28
C MET A 168 -18.52 -10.50 0.86
N ASP A 169 -19.70 -11.08 0.61
CA ASP A 169 -20.92 -10.58 1.25
C ASP A 169 -20.90 -10.90 2.76
N VAL A 170 -20.92 -9.85 3.58
CA VAL A 170 -20.92 -9.95 5.04
C VAL A 170 -22.28 -9.67 5.65
N SER A 171 -23.34 -9.56 4.85
CA SER A 171 -24.68 -9.15 5.30
C SER A 171 -25.30 -10.11 6.32
N LYS A 172 -24.99 -11.41 6.23
CA LYS A 172 -25.43 -12.46 7.16
C LYS A 172 -24.48 -12.71 8.33
N LEU A 173 -23.36 -11.98 8.42
CA LEU A 173 -22.38 -12.14 9.49
C LEU A 173 -22.63 -11.14 10.62
N SER A 174 -22.78 -11.67 11.84
CA SER A 174 -23.07 -10.92 13.07
C SER A 174 -21.92 -11.01 14.07
N MET A 175 -21.87 -10.06 15.00
CA MET A 175 -20.87 -10.06 16.08
C MET A 175 -20.94 -11.36 16.88
N GLY A 176 -19.82 -12.05 17.00
CA GLY A 176 -19.68 -13.27 17.77
C GLY A 176 -20.09 -14.55 17.05
N ASP A 177 -20.55 -14.51 15.80
CA ASP A 177 -20.78 -15.72 15.02
C ASP A 177 -19.50 -16.55 14.92
N VAL A 178 -19.63 -17.88 14.99
CA VAL A 178 -18.54 -18.81 14.69
C VAL A 178 -18.78 -19.36 13.29
N ILE A 179 -17.81 -19.15 12.40
CA ILE A 179 -17.92 -19.46 10.98
C ILE A 179 -16.78 -20.36 10.52
N ASP A 180 -17.08 -21.23 9.56
CA ASP A 180 -16.07 -21.96 8.79
C ASP A 180 -15.90 -21.28 7.43
N VAL A 181 -14.68 -20.84 7.14
CA VAL A 181 -14.29 -20.23 5.85
C VAL A 181 -13.48 -21.25 5.06
N PHE A 182 -13.81 -21.40 3.78
CA PHE A 182 -13.16 -22.30 2.83
C PHE A 182 -12.47 -21.47 1.72
N PRO A 183 -11.23 -21.00 1.93
CA PRO A 183 -10.53 -20.09 1.01
C PRO A 183 -10.41 -20.58 -0.44
N TYR A 184 -10.25 -21.88 -0.63
CA TYR A 184 -10.08 -22.48 -1.96
C TYR A 184 -11.40 -22.71 -2.69
N GLU A 185 -12.51 -22.79 -1.96
CA GLU A 185 -13.86 -23.01 -2.51
C GLU A 185 -14.65 -21.71 -2.70
N GLY A 186 -14.23 -20.63 -2.03
CA GLY A 186 -14.99 -19.37 -2.08
C GLY A 186 -16.31 -19.46 -1.30
N LYS A 187 -16.29 -20.11 -0.14
CA LYS A 187 -17.47 -20.43 0.65
C LYS A 187 -17.29 -20.16 2.14
N THR A 188 -18.33 -19.65 2.78
CA THR A 188 -18.40 -19.39 4.22
C THR A 188 -19.71 -19.92 4.78
N VAL A 189 -19.64 -20.72 5.85
CA VAL A 189 -20.79 -21.34 6.49
C VAL A 189 -20.80 -21.08 8.00
N ASN A 190 -21.96 -21.20 8.62
CA ASN A 190 -22.06 -21.23 10.08
C ASN A 190 -21.43 -22.54 10.61
N HIS A 191 -20.56 -22.43 11.61
CA HIS A 191 -19.80 -23.56 12.14
C HIS A 191 -20.69 -24.63 12.81
N GLU A 192 -21.76 -24.20 13.49
CA GLU A 192 -22.64 -25.11 14.24
C GLU A 192 -23.72 -25.72 13.37
N THR A 193 -24.35 -24.91 12.49
CA THR A 193 -25.52 -25.35 11.71
C THR A 193 -25.15 -25.84 10.31
N GLY A 194 -23.98 -25.49 9.79
CA GLY A 194 -23.60 -25.74 8.40
C GLY A 194 -24.35 -24.87 7.37
N GLU A 195 -25.17 -23.90 7.81
CA GLU A 195 -25.88 -22.99 6.93
C GLU A 195 -24.90 -22.17 6.07
N VAL A 196 -25.17 -22.07 4.77
CA VAL A 196 -24.37 -21.23 3.86
C VAL A 196 -24.67 -19.75 4.11
N LEU A 197 -23.66 -19.04 4.60
CA LEU A 197 -23.74 -17.60 4.90
C LEU A 197 -23.37 -16.77 3.68
N CYS A 198 -22.32 -17.17 2.96
CA CYS A 198 -21.88 -16.54 1.72
C CYS A 198 -21.14 -17.56 0.85
N GLU A 199 -21.36 -17.54 -0.46
CA GLU A 199 -20.69 -18.42 -1.42
C GLU A 199 -20.43 -17.70 -2.75
N GLY A 200 -19.52 -18.23 -3.56
CA GLY A 200 -19.20 -17.71 -4.89
C GLY A 200 -18.30 -16.46 -4.89
N TRP A 201 -17.69 -16.13 -3.74
CA TRP A 201 -16.62 -15.12 -3.70
C TRP A 201 -15.30 -15.74 -4.17
N ALA A 202 -14.38 -14.89 -4.62
CA ALA A 202 -13.07 -15.31 -5.08
C ALA A 202 -11.99 -14.44 -4.45
N LEU A 203 -10.80 -15.00 -4.25
CA LEU A 203 -9.63 -14.21 -3.93
C LEU A 203 -9.29 -13.31 -5.12
N LYS A 204 -8.75 -12.12 -4.82
CA LYS A 204 -8.28 -11.17 -5.84
C LYS A 204 -7.23 -11.81 -6.77
N THR A 205 -6.38 -12.66 -6.22
CA THR A 205 -5.38 -13.44 -6.94
C THR A 205 -5.09 -14.73 -6.16
N LYS A 206 -4.74 -15.81 -6.86
CA LYS A 206 -4.30 -17.07 -6.22
C LYS A 206 -2.94 -16.93 -5.54
N VAL A 207 -2.14 -15.94 -5.93
CA VAL A 207 -0.84 -15.65 -5.31
C VAL A 207 -0.99 -15.24 -3.85
N LEU A 208 -2.16 -14.76 -3.44
CA LEU A 208 -2.47 -14.42 -2.05
C LEU A 208 -2.25 -15.62 -1.09
N PHE A 209 -2.40 -16.86 -1.56
CA PHE A 209 -2.05 -18.05 -0.77
C PHE A 209 -0.56 -18.14 -0.46
N ASP A 210 0.30 -17.88 -1.45
CA ASP A 210 1.75 -17.83 -1.26
C ASP A 210 2.13 -16.66 -0.36
N GLU A 211 1.44 -15.52 -0.48
CA GLU A 211 1.72 -14.32 0.32
C GLU A 211 1.49 -14.60 1.80
N VAL A 212 0.35 -15.20 2.15
CA VAL A 212 0.04 -15.59 3.53
C VAL A 212 1.03 -16.65 4.04
N GLN A 213 1.35 -17.67 3.22
CA GLN A 213 2.31 -18.72 3.61
C GLN A 213 3.72 -18.16 3.86
N ALA A 214 4.13 -17.14 3.10
CA ALA A 214 5.42 -16.45 3.28
C ALA A 214 5.43 -15.48 4.48
N GLY A 215 4.29 -15.26 5.14
CA GLY A 215 4.14 -14.27 6.22
C GLY A 215 3.98 -12.83 5.73
N GLY A 216 3.66 -12.64 4.44
CA GLY A 216 3.39 -11.35 3.80
C GLY A 216 3.93 -11.25 2.38
N ARG A 217 3.26 -10.47 1.53
CA ARG A 217 3.65 -10.26 0.14
C ARG A 217 5.08 -9.74 -0.04
N ILE A 218 5.51 -8.81 0.81
CA ILE A 218 6.88 -8.26 0.78
C ILE A 218 7.92 -9.37 0.99
N LEU A 219 7.71 -10.24 1.98
CA LEU A 219 8.63 -11.35 2.27
C LEU A 219 8.60 -12.40 1.15
N LEU A 220 7.43 -12.66 0.56
CA LEU A 220 7.31 -13.52 -0.61
C LEU A 220 8.17 -13.02 -1.77
N ILE A 221 8.08 -11.74 -2.12
CA ILE A 221 8.82 -11.16 -3.26
C ILE A 221 10.33 -11.28 -3.02
N ILE A 222 10.80 -10.91 -1.84
CA ILE A 222 12.23 -10.99 -1.50
C ILE A 222 12.73 -12.44 -1.57
N GLY A 223 12.01 -13.36 -0.92
CA GLY A 223 12.40 -14.77 -0.90
C GLY A 223 12.30 -15.44 -2.27
N ARG A 224 11.27 -15.12 -3.06
CA ARG A 224 11.10 -15.62 -4.44
C ARG A 224 12.24 -15.13 -5.34
N GLY A 225 12.62 -13.86 -5.21
CA GLY A 225 13.78 -13.29 -5.91
C GLY A 225 15.09 -13.98 -5.52
N LEU A 226 15.30 -14.25 -4.23
CA LEU A 226 16.46 -15.01 -3.74
C LEU A 226 16.51 -16.43 -4.32
N THR A 227 15.38 -17.15 -4.32
CA THR A 227 15.28 -18.46 -4.97
C THR A 227 15.59 -18.36 -6.46
N GLY A 228 15.07 -17.35 -7.17
CA GLY A 228 15.36 -17.13 -8.58
C GLY A 228 16.86 -16.94 -8.86
N LYS A 229 17.53 -16.08 -8.09
CA LYS A 229 18.99 -15.86 -8.19
C LYS A 229 19.77 -17.14 -7.92
N ALA A 230 19.42 -17.89 -6.87
CA ALA A 230 20.09 -19.14 -6.53
C ALA A 230 19.94 -20.19 -7.65
N ARG A 231 18.74 -20.33 -8.22
CA ARG A 231 18.50 -21.28 -9.32
C ARG A 231 19.26 -20.91 -10.58
N ALA A 232 19.27 -19.62 -10.95
CA ALA A 232 20.03 -19.14 -12.09
C ALA A 232 21.54 -19.41 -11.92
N SER A 233 22.09 -19.12 -10.73
CA SER A 233 23.49 -19.41 -10.37
C SER A 233 23.86 -20.89 -10.50
N LEU A 234 22.94 -21.77 -10.10
CA LEU A 234 23.11 -23.23 -10.18
C LEU A 234 22.77 -23.82 -11.55
N GLY A 235 22.41 -23.01 -12.55
CA GLY A 235 22.01 -23.48 -13.88
C GLY A 235 20.70 -24.27 -13.91
N LEU A 236 19.81 -24.03 -12.94
CA LEU A 236 18.51 -24.69 -12.82
C LEU A 236 17.41 -23.89 -13.54
N PRO A 237 16.37 -24.56 -14.06
CA PRO A 237 15.22 -23.86 -14.64
C PRO A 237 14.47 -23.03 -13.58
N PRO A 238 13.62 -22.06 -13.96
CA PRO A 238 12.77 -21.31 -13.03
C PRO A 238 11.98 -22.24 -12.09
N SER A 239 11.75 -21.79 -10.86
CA SER A 239 11.03 -22.59 -9.85
C SER A 239 9.56 -22.79 -10.23
N GLU A 240 9.03 -23.97 -9.96
CA GLU A 240 7.60 -24.30 -10.08
C GLU A 240 6.87 -24.32 -8.74
N VAL A 241 7.58 -24.03 -7.64
CA VAL A 241 7.03 -24.09 -6.27
C VAL A 241 6.00 -22.99 -6.00
N PHE A 242 6.20 -21.81 -6.59
CA PHE A 242 5.35 -20.65 -6.36
C PHE A 242 4.16 -20.62 -7.31
N ALA A 243 3.03 -20.14 -6.83
CA ALA A 243 1.86 -19.82 -7.64
C ALA A 243 2.26 -18.85 -8.75
N LYS A 244 1.89 -19.21 -9.98
CA LYS A 244 2.08 -18.35 -11.15
C LYS A 244 0.98 -17.30 -11.18
N PHE A 245 1.35 -16.07 -11.54
CA PHE A 245 0.36 -15.05 -11.87
C PHE A 245 -0.45 -15.49 -13.08
N GLU A 246 -1.75 -15.20 -13.06
CA GLU A 246 -2.60 -15.48 -14.21
C GLU A 246 -2.11 -14.64 -15.40
N ALA A 247 -1.97 -15.30 -16.55
CA ALA A 247 -1.59 -14.59 -17.76
C ALA A 247 -2.70 -13.57 -18.09
N PRO A 248 -2.35 -12.33 -18.47
CA PRO A 248 -3.37 -11.39 -18.90
C PRO A 248 -4.08 -11.93 -20.14
N GLY A 249 -5.28 -11.42 -20.40
CA GLY A 249 -6.03 -11.74 -21.60
C GLY A 249 -5.29 -11.37 -22.91
N PRO A 250 -5.95 -11.58 -24.06
CA PRO A 250 -5.38 -11.27 -25.37
C PRO A 250 -4.82 -9.84 -25.44
N LYS A 251 -3.66 -9.65 -26.10
CA LYS A 251 -3.03 -8.34 -26.24
C LYS A 251 -4.06 -7.29 -26.73
N PRO A 252 -4.21 -6.15 -26.04
CA PRO A 252 -5.21 -5.16 -26.41
C PRO A 252 -4.79 -4.41 -27.67
N LYS A 253 -5.75 -3.75 -28.32
CA LYS A 253 -5.49 -2.90 -29.50
C LYS A 253 -4.68 -1.64 -29.15
N GLY A 254 -4.62 -1.27 -27.88
CA GLY A 254 -3.87 -0.13 -27.38
C GLY A 254 -3.94 -0.05 -25.87
N TYR A 255 -3.13 0.83 -25.30
CA TYR A 255 -3.02 1.06 -23.86
C TYR A 255 -3.48 2.47 -23.49
N THR A 256 -4.08 2.60 -22.32
CA THR A 256 -4.39 3.90 -21.71
C THR A 256 -3.14 4.64 -21.25
N LEU A 257 -3.26 5.88 -20.76
CA LEU A 257 -2.09 6.65 -20.32
C LEU A 257 -1.43 5.99 -19.10
N ALA A 258 -2.25 5.61 -18.11
CA ALA A 258 -1.76 4.91 -16.92
C ALA A 258 -1.06 3.59 -17.27
N GLN A 259 -1.65 2.80 -18.17
CA GLN A 259 -1.07 1.53 -18.62
C GLN A 259 0.27 1.70 -19.32
N LYS A 260 0.44 2.78 -20.10
CA LYS A 260 1.72 3.12 -20.75
C LYS A 260 2.78 3.58 -19.76
N MET A 261 2.42 4.42 -18.78
CA MET A 261 3.34 4.88 -17.73
C MET A 261 3.87 3.69 -16.93
N VAL A 262 2.98 2.80 -16.47
CA VAL A 262 3.37 1.58 -15.76
C VAL A 262 4.15 0.63 -16.67
N GLY A 263 3.74 0.47 -17.94
CA GLY A 263 4.47 -0.31 -18.93
C GLY A 263 5.91 0.15 -19.08
N LYS A 264 6.11 1.45 -19.29
CA LYS A 264 7.44 2.05 -19.43
C LYS A 264 8.33 1.77 -18.23
N ALA A 265 7.80 1.89 -17.01
CA ALA A 265 8.53 1.58 -15.77
C ALA A 265 8.85 0.09 -15.59
N CYS A 266 8.20 -0.79 -16.36
CA CYS A 266 8.48 -2.23 -16.41
C CYS A 266 9.28 -2.65 -17.65
N GLY A 267 9.70 -1.73 -18.52
CA GLY A 267 10.34 -2.04 -19.81
C GLY A 267 9.38 -2.65 -20.85
N LEU A 268 8.08 -2.41 -20.74
CA LEU A 268 7.01 -2.91 -21.61
C LEU A 268 6.30 -1.77 -22.37
N GLU A 269 5.58 -2.09 -23.43
CA GLU A 269 4.73 -1.12 -24.16
C GLU A 269 3.54 -0.63 -23.32
N GLY A 270 3.03 -1.51 -22.45
CA GLY A 270 1.92 -1.24 -21.55
C GLY A 270 1.57 -2.47 -20.70
N VAL A 271 0.96 -2.24 -19.54
CA VAL A 271 0.49 -3.32 -18.63
C VAL A 271 -1.04 -3.44 -18.71
N GLN A 272 -1.54 -4.66 -18.86
CA GLN A 272 -2.99 -4.93 -18.90
C GLN A 272 -3.60 -4.99 -17.50
N PRO A 273 -4.87 -4.63 -17.30
CA PRO A 273 -5.53 -4.83 -16.01
C PRO A 273 -5.48 -6.29 -15.56
N GLY A 274 -5.25 -6.52 -14.27
CA GLY A 274 -5.08 -7.84 -13.66
C GLY A 274 -3.67 -8.44 -13.81
N MET A 275 -2.81 -7.87 -14.67
CA MET A 275 -1.43 -8.33 -14.79
C MET A 275 -0.61 -7.85 -13.58
N TYR A 276 0.10 -8.78 -12.94
CA TYR A 276 1.12 -8.43 -11.95
C TYR A 276 2.36 -7.84 -12.65
N CYS A 277 2.90 -6.79 -12.06
CA CYS A 277 4.13 -6.14 -12.50
C CYS A 277 4.87 -5.51 -11.33
N GLU A 278 6.13 -5.15 -11.55
CA GLU A 278 7.01 -4.52 -10.56
C GLU A 278 7.63 -3.25 -11.17
N PRO A 279 6.85 -2.16 -11.36
CA PRO A 279 7.37 -0.93 -11.94
C PRO A 279 8.52 -0.33 -11.12
N GLU A 280 9.54 0.16 -11.83
CA GLU A 280 10.57 1.02 -11.26
C GLU A 280 9.94 2.33 -10.72
N LEU A 281 10.36 2.72 -9.52
CA LEU A 281 9.85 3.89 -8.82
C LEU A 281 10.86 5.03 -8.82
N ALA A 282 10.53 6.08 -9.58
CA ALA A 282 11.37 7.27 -9.65
C ALA A 282 11.24 8.15 -8.39
N THR A 283 10.05 8.21 -7.79
CA THR A 283 9.78 9.13 -6.68
C THR A 283 8.98 8.46 -5.57
N VAL A 284 9.48 8.54 -4.34
CA VAL A 284 8.84 8.04 -3.12
C VAL A 284 8.66 9.16 -2.09
N GLY A 285 7.43 9.40 -1.65
CA GLY A 285 7.11 10.40 -0.63
C GLY A 285 6.92 9.83 0.78
N SER A 286 7.37 10.55 1.80
CA SER A 286 7.17 10.24 3.22
C SER A 286 6.84 11.52 4.00
N GLN A 287 5.93 11.42 4.97
CA GLN A 287 5.53 12.54 5.85
C GLN A 287 5.70 12.16 7.33
N ASP A 288 5.57 13.10 8.24
CA ASP A 288 6.04 13.03 9.63
C ASP A 288 5.16 12.21 10.59
N THR A 289 3.93 11.85 10.22
CA THR A 289 3.04 10.98 11.01
C THR A 289 3.03 9.51 10.56
N THR A 290 3.50 9.22 9.35
CA THR A 290 3.77 7.85 8.87
C THR A 290 5.26 7.53 8.83
N GLY A 291 6.11 8.56 8.71
CA GLY A 291 7.56 8.47 8.64
C GLY A 291 8.22 7.69 9.77
N PRO A 292 7.83 7.84 11.05
CA PRO A 292 8.33 7.00 12.13
C PRO A 292 8.05 5.50 11.94
N MET A 293 6.86 5.14 11.43
CA MET A 293 6.57 3.73 11.08
C MET A 293 7.39 3.30 9.86
N THR A 294 7.48 4.13 8.82
CA THR A 294 8.29 3.84 7.63
C THR A 294 9.76 3.62 7.97
N ARG A 295 10.31 4.41 8.90
CA ARG A 295 11.66 4.23 9.47
C ARG A 295 11.82 2.85 10.09
N ASP A 296 10.84 2.41 10.87
CA ASP A 296 10.93 1.12 11.56
C ASP A 296 10.76 -0.06 10.59
N GLU A 297 9.88 0.05 9.58
CA GLU A 297 9.82 -0.94 8.50
C GLU A 297 11.12 -0.97 7.65
N LEU A 298 11.77 0.16 7.42
CA LEU A 298 13.09 0.22 6.75
C LEU A 298 14.19 -0.46 7.57
N LYS A 299 14.14 -0.37 8.91
CA LYS A 299 15.07 -1.10 9.79
C LYS A 299 14.84 -2.60 9.70
N ASP A 300 13.58 -3.04 9.72
CA ASP A 300 13.22 -4.46 9.62
C ASP A 300 13.63 -5.06 8.27
N LEU A 301 13.60 -4.26 7.21
CA LEU A 301 14.13 -4.63 5.89
C LEU A 301 15.66 -4.53 5.76
N ALA A 302 16.37 -4.20 6.84
CA ALA A 302 17.81 -3.98 6.84
C ALA A 302 18.29 -2.94 5.79
N CYS A 303 17.45 -1.94 5.49
CA CYS A 303 17.75 -0.93 4.49
C CYS A 303 18.83 0.04 4.98
N LEU A 304 20.00 0.02 4.34
CA LEU A 304 21.13 0.92 4.61
C LEU A 304 21.26 2.07 3.60
N GLY A 305 20.57 1.98 2.46
CA GLY A 305 20.52 3.01 1.42
C GLY A 305 19.29 2.82 0.54
N PHE A 306 18.77 3.90 -0.03
CA PHE A 306 17.65 3.84 -0.94
C PHE A 306 18.10 3.49 -2.36
N SER A 307 17.32 2.63 -3.02
CA SER A 307 17.51 2.29 -4.44
C SER A 307 16.56 3.07 -5.34
N SER A 308 15.43 3.58 -4.82
CA SER A 308 14.59 4.54 -5.56
C SER A 308 15.38 5.81 -5.87
N ASP A 309 15.13 6.38 -7.05
CA ASP A 309 15.90 7.52 -7.55
C ASP A 309 15.70 8.80 -6.70
N LEU A 310 14.52 9.01 -6.12
CA LEU A 310 14.29 10.05 -5.13
C LEU A 310 13.37 9.55 -4.02
N VAL A 311 13.80 9.74 -2.76
CA VAL A 311 12.98 9.53 -1.57
C VAL A 311 12.94 10.85 -0.78
N MET A 312 11.76 11.40 -0.54
CA MET A 312 11.58 12.69 0.14
C MET A 312 10.79 12.54 1.46
N GLN A 313 11.29 13.13 2.53
CA GLN A 313 10.62 13.22 3.85
C GLN A 313 10.18 14.66 4.14
N SER A 314 8.93 14.89 4.55
CA SER A 314 8.42 16.19 5.00
C SER A 314 8.16 16.27 6.51
N PHE A 315 7.91 17.48 7.03
CA PHE A 315 7.48 17.72 8.42
C PHE A 315 6.29 18.69 8.44
N CYS A 316 5.13 18.22 7.98
CA CYS A 316 3.97 19.07 7.71
C CYS A 316 2.78 18.85 8.64
N HIS A 317 2.64 17.66 9.24
CA HIS A 317 1.48 17.32 10.07
C HIS A 317 1.69 17.66 11.55
N THR A 318 2.95 17.74 12.00
CA THR A 318 3.30 17.91 13.42
C THR A 318 4.05 19.22 13.70
N ALA A 319 4.33 20.04 12.68
CA ALA A 319 5.17 21.22 12.82
C ALA A 319 4.51 22.41 13.54
N ALA A 320 3.19 22.58 13.43
CA ALA A 320 2.51 23.77 13.98
C ALA A 320 2.46 23.76 15.52
N TYR A 321 2.19 22.60 16.12
CA TYR A 321 2.02 22.43 17.56
C TYR A 321 2.69 21.12 18.04
N PRO A 322 4.03 21.04 17.98
CA PRO A 322 4.72 19.78 18.23
C PRO A 322 4.64 19.37 19.70
N LYS A 323 4.26 18.11 19.95
CA LYS A 323 4.46 17.46 21.25
C LYS A 323 5.96 17.16 21.45
N PRO A 324 6.42 16.88 22.69
CA PRO A 324 7.83 16.53 22.93
C PRO A 324 8.35 15.38 22.05
N VAL A 325 7.52 14.37 21.77
CA VAL A 325 7.85 13.24 20.87
C VAL A 325 7.93 13.64 19.39
N ASP A 326 7.16 14.65 18.98
CA ASP A 326 7.23 15.19 17.62
C ASP A 326 8.54 15.96 17.44
N VAL A 327 8.97 16.73 18.45
CA VAL A 327 10.27 17.41 18.46
C VAL A 327 11.42 16.41 18.33
N GLU A 328 11.34 15.25 18.98
CA GLU A 328 12.35 14.19 18.81
C GLU A 328 12.34 13.60 17.40
N THR A 329 11.15 13.44 16.80
CA THR A 329 11.01 13.05 15.41
C THR A 329 11.66 14.07 14.47
N HIS A 330 11.47 15.37 14.71
CA HIS A 330 12.07 16.45 13.92
C HIS A 330 13.60 16.45 13.99
N LYS A 331 14.19 16.01 15.11
CA LYS A 331 15.65 15.92 15.29
C LYS A 331 16.26 14.67 14.66
N THR A 332 15.55 13.55 14.71
CA THR A 332 16.14 12.23 14.37
C THR A 332 15.80 11.75 12.97
N LEU A 333 14.58 12.02 12.50
CA LEU A 333 14.10 11.50 11.22
C LEU A 333 14.82 12.09 9.99
N PRO A 334 15.21 13.39 9.94
CA PRO A 334 15.96 13.91 8.79
C PRO A 334 17.25 13.15 8.54
N LYS A 335 18.06 12.95 9.60
CA LYS A 335 19.34 12.24 9.52
C LYS A 335 19.13 10.80 9.02
N PHE A 336 18.10 10.11 9.49
CA PHE A 336 17.81 8.74 9.08
C PHE A 336 17.59 8.61 7.56
N PHE A 337 16.90 9.59 6.95
CA PHE A 337 16.69 9.66 5.50
C PHE A 337 17.94 10.12 4.75
N HIS A 338 18.65 11.14 5.24
CA HIS A 338 19.89 11.64 4.61
C HIS A 338 20.98 10.57 4.55
N ASP A 339 21.17 9.80 5.63
CA ASP A 339 22.15 8.71 5.68
C ASP A 339 21.88 7.61 4.63
N ARG A 340 20.68 7.58 4.06
CA ARG A 340 20.22 6.62 3.03
C ARG A 340 20.13 7.22 1.64
N GLY A 341 20.54 8.47 1.43
CA GLY A 341 20.45 9.16 0.14
C GLY A 341 19.14 9.90 -0.10
N GLY A 342 18.26 9.99 0.90
CA GLY A 342 16.98 10.68 0.81
C GLY A 342 17.10 12.18 1.07
N VAL A 343 16.13 12.94 0.55
CA VAL A 343 15.97 14.38 0.82
C VAL A 343 15.01 14.53 1.99
N ALA A 344 15.36 15.35 3.00
CA ALA A 344 14.42 15.70 4.07
C ALA A 344 14.23 17.20 4.13
N LEU A 345 12.97 17.62 4.12
CA LEU A 345 12.55 18.99 4.37
C LEU A 345 12.66 19.33 5.86
N ARG A 346 12.31 20.55 6.23
CA ARG A 346 12.38 21.11 7.59
C ARG A 346 10.96 21.39 8.12
N PRO A 347 10.74 21.31 9.44
CA PRO A 347 9.52 21.82 10.04
C PRO A 347 9.31 23.30 9.67
N GLY A 348 8.14 23.61 9.10
CA GLY A 348 7.81 24.96 8.63
C GLY A 348 7.85 25.13 7.10
N ASP A 349 8.47 24.20 6.35
CA ASP A 349 8.53 24.29 4.88
C ASP A 349 7.14 24.10 4.22
N GLY A 350 6.24 23.37 4.88
CA GLY A 350 4.86 23.18 4.45
C GLY A 350 4.55 21.77 3.93
N ILE A 351 3.39 21.64 3.28
CA ILE A 351 2.75 20.37 2.95
C ILE A 351 3.62 19.52 2.01
N ILE A 352 3.74 18.22 2.31
CA ILE A 352 4.49 17.22 1.53
C ILE A 352 4.28 17.37 0.02
N HIS A 353 3.03 17.35 -0.45
CA HIS A 353 2.71 17.29 -1.88
C HIS A 353 3.05 18.59 -2.61
N SER A 354 3.03 19.73 -1.92
CA SER A 354 3.47 21.02 -2.48
C SER A 354 4.96 21.03 -2.84
N TRP A 355 5.76 20.21 -2.17
CA TRP A 355 7.19 20.04 -2.43
C TRP A 355 7.47 18.83 -3.32
N LEU A 356 6.88 17.67 -3.00
CA LEU A 356 7.07 16.42 -3.73
C LEU A 356 6.67 16.57 -5.20
N ASN A 357 5.55 17.26 -5.47
CA ASN A 357 5.09 17.48 -6.84
C ASN A 357 6.10 18.27 -7.68
N ARG A 358 6.93 19.11 -7.04
CA ARG A 358 8.00 19.86 -7.70
C ARG A 358 9.26 19.03 -7.99
N MET A 359 9.30 17.77 -7.54
CA MET A 359 10.42 16.84 -7.71
C MET A 359 10.07 15.65 -8.61
N LEU A 360 8.95 15.73 -9.34
CA LEU A 360 8.47 14.65 -10.20
C LEU A 360 9.13 14.68 -11.59
N ILE A 361 9.25 13.50 -12.19
CA ILE A 361 9.66 13.30 -13.58
C ILE A 361 8.44 12.93 -14.43
N PRO A 362 8.24 13.53 -15.62
CA PRO A 362 7.10 13.22 -16.48
C PRO A 362 7.02 11.74 -16.83
N ASP A 363 5.79 11.21 -16.85
CA ASP A 363 5.46 9.82 -17.19
C ASP A 363 6.12 8.75 -16.32
N ALA A 364 6.74 9.13 -15.19
CA ALA A 364 7.32 8.20 -14.24
C ALA A 364 6.28 7.68 -13.24
N VAL A 365 6.62 6.55 -12.61
CA VAL A 365 5.81 5.91 -11.57
C VAL A 365 6.42 6.22 -10.20
N GLY A 366 5.57 6.36 -9.18
CA GLY A 366 6.02 6.49 -7.80
C GLY A 366 4.99 6.03 -6.77
N THR A 367 5.32 6.27 -5.51
CA THR A 367 4.46 5.94 -4.36
C THR A 367 4.69 6.92 -3.21
N GLY A 368 3.93 6.80 -2.14
CA GLY A 368 4.20 7.53 -0.91
C GLY A 368 3.39 7.03 0.27
N GLY A 369 3.94 7.27 1.46
CA GLY A 369 3.34 6.95 2.76
C GLY A 369 2.22 7.91 3.16
N ASP A 370 1.41 8.31 2.19
CA ASP A 370 0.31 9.26 2.35
C ASP A 370 -0.72 9.02 1.24
N SER A 371 -2.00 8.89 1.61
CA SER A 371 -3.09 8.57 0.67
C SER A 371 -3.34 9.64 -0.39
N HIS A 372 -2.86 10.87 -0.17
CA HIS A 372 -2.95 12.00 -1.09
C HIS A 372 -1.69 12.14 -1.96
N THR A 373 -0.79 11.15 -1.94
CA THR A 373 0.30 11.05 -2.93
C THR A 373 -0.29 10.74 -4.30
N ARG A 374 -0.80 11.78 -4.99
CA ARG A 374 -1.52 11.70 -6.27
C ARG A 374 -0.82 12.60 -7.27
N PHE A 375 0.17 12.06 -7.96
CA PHE A 375 1.03 12.87 -8.82
C PHE A 375 0.23 13.57 -9.93
N PRO A 376 0.34 14.90 -10.07
CA PRO A 376 -0.27 15.63 -11.20
C PRO A 376 0.47 15.39 -12.52
N LEU A 377 1.62 14.71 -12.47
CA LEU A 377 2.51 14.41 -13.57
C LEU A 377 3.11 13.01 -13.36
N GLY A 378 2.91 12.11 -14.32
CA GLY A 378 3.16 10.69 -14.12
C GLY A 378 2.00 10.00 -13.40
N ILE A 379 2.28 8.97 -12.62
CA ILE A 379 1.29 8.25 -11.82
C ILE A 379 1.89 7.77 -10.50
N SER A 380 1.10 7.82 -9.43
CA SER A 380 1.47 7.26 -8.14
C SER A 380 0.40 6.34 -7.57
N PHE A 381 0.85 5.31 -6.86
CA PHE A 381 0.01 4.39 -6.10
C PHE A 381 0.38 4.49 -4.62
N PRO A 382 -0.36 5.25 -3.80
CA PRO A 382 -0.10 5.36 -2.36
C PRO A 382 -0.15 4.02 -1.65
N ALA A 383 0.63 3.90 -0.58
CA ALA A 383 0.70 2.67 0.18
C ALA A 383 0.94 2.92 1.67
N GLY A 384 0.77 1.85 2.46
CA GLY A 384 1.17 1.84 3.86
C GLY A 384 2.70 1.80 4.02
N SER A 385 3.19 2.14 5.21
CA SER A 385 4.62 2.28 5.51
C SER A 385 5.49 1.07 5.14
N GLY A 386 4.95 -0.16 5.18
CA GLY A 386 5.70 -1.37 4.82
C GLY A 386 6.07 -1.40 3.33
N LEU A 387 5.09 -1.20 2.46
CA LEU A 387 5.33 -1.17 1.02
C LEU A 387 6.14 0.05 0.59
N VAL A 388 5.97 1.20 1.26
CA VAL A 388 6.78 2.40 1.02
C VAL A 388 8.25 2.17 1.42
N ALA A 389 8.49 1.46 2.53
CA ALA A 389 9.84 1.07 2.93
C ALA A 389 10.46 0.11 1.89
N PHE A 390 9.71 -0.90 1.44
CA PHE A 390 10.14 -1.83 0.40
C PHE A 390 10.48 -1.10 -0.91
N ALA A 391 9.58 -0.21 -1.35
CA ALA A 391 9.75 0.63 -2.52
C ALA A 391 11.04 1.46 -2.46
N ALA A 392 11.22 2.22 -1.38
CA ALA A 392 12.41 3.04 -1.19
C ALA A 392 13.70 2.20 -1.16
N ALA A 393 13.67 1.03 -0.51
CA ALA A 393 14.84 0.16 -0.36
C ALA A 393 15.23 -0.55 -1.66
N THR A 394 14.26 -0.97 -2.47
CA THR A 394 14.50 -1.82 -3.65
C THR A 394 14.36 -1.11 -5.00
N GLY A 395 13.76 0.08 -5.03
CA GLY A 395 13.55 0.84 -6.25
C GLY A 395 12.35 0.37 -7.09
N VAL A 396 11.62 -0.66 -6.65
CA VAL A 396 10.47 -1.24 -7.35
C VAL A 396 9.29 -1.44 -6.42
N MET A 397 8.08 -1.64 -6.95
CA MET A 397 6.88 -1.91 -6.15
C MET A 397 6.00 -2.97 -6.79
N PRO A 398 5.55 -4.01 -6.05
CA PRO A 398 4.55 -4.94 -6.56
C PRO A 398 3.23 -4.24 -6.85
N LEU A 399 2.66 -4.55 -8.02
CA LEU A 399 1.40 -3.99 -8.48
C LEU A 399 0.62 -5.01 -9.31
N ASP A 400 -0.54 -5.40 -8.82
CA ASP A 400 -1.59 -5.94 -9.68
C ASP A 400 -2.26 -4.76 -10.40
N MET A 401 -2.03 -4.65 -11.71
CA MET A 401 -2.47 -3.46 -12.47
C MET A 401 -3.99 -3.30 -12.38
N PRO A 402 -4.49 -2.18 -11.83
CA PRO A 402 -5.93 -1.98 -11.72
C PRO A 402 -6.61 -1.73 -13.06
N GLU A 403 -7.93 -1.96 -13.12
CA GLU A 403 -8.76 -1.40 -14.18
C GLU A 403 -8.81 0.13 -14.10
N SER A 404 -9.16 0.78 -15.21
CA SER A 404 -9.29 2.25 -15.29
C SER A 404 -10.74 2.71 -15.41
N VAL A 405 -11.01 3.94 -14.96
CA VAL A 405 -12.24 4.70 -15.21
C VAL A 405 -11.89 6.02 -15.86
N LEU A 406 -12.39 6.25 -17.08
CA LEU A 406 -12.20 7.51 -17.80
C LEU A 406 -13.21 8.56 -17.32
N VAL A 407 -12.70 9.72 -16.91
CA VAL A 407 -13.48 10.93 -16.63
C VAL A 407 -13.07 12.00 -17.64
N LYS A 408 -13.97 12.35 -18.55
CA LYS A 408 -13.69 13.32 -19.61
C LYS A 408 -14.57 14.55 -19.49
N PHE A 409 -13.96 15.70 -19.26
CA PHE A 409 -14.64 16.99 -19.29
C PHE A 409 -14.73 17.52 -20.73
N THR A 410 -15.84 18.18 -21.05
CA THR A 410 -16.07 18.82 -22.35
C THR A 410 -16.82 20.13 -22.15
N GLY A 411 -16.51 21.15 -22.96
CA GLY A 411 -17.17 22.46 -22.91
C GLY A 411 -16.30 23.54 -22.30
N LYS A 412 -16.93 24.60 -21.78
CA LYS A 412 -16.26 25.74 -21.12
C LYS A 412 -16.82 25.93 -19.71
N MET A 413 -15.94 26.21 -18.74
CA MET A 413 -16.36 26.56 -17.38
C MET A 413 -17.24 27.81 -17.42
N GLN A 414 -18.36 27.77 -16.68
CA GLN A 414 -19.30 28.87 -16.59
C GLN A 414 -18.80 29.94 -15.61
N PRO A 415 -19.28 31.20 -15.70
CA PRO A 415 -18.94 32.23 -14.73
C PRO A 415 -19.22 31.80 -13.29
N GLY A 416 -18.26 31.99 -12.39
CA GLY A 416 -18.35 31.62 -10.98
C GLY A 416 -18.05 30.15 -10.65
N ILE A 417 -17.90 29.28 -11.66
CA ILE A 417 -17.49 27.89 -11.46
C ILE A 417 -15.97 27.81 -11.34
N THR A 418 -15.52 27.10 -10.30
CA THR A 418 -14.11 26.88 -9.99
C THR A 418 -13.68 25.45 -10.35
N LEU A 419 -12.36 25.20 -10.37
CA LEU A 419 -11.85 23.84 -10.55
C LEU A 419 -12.30 22.88 -9.44
N ARG A 420 -12.48 23.39 -8.22
CA ARG A 420 -12.99 22.61 -7.10
C ARG A 420 -14.44 22.16 -7.31
N ASP A 421 -15.25 22.93 -8.03
CA ASP A 421 -16.58 22.49 -8.41
C ASP A 421 -16.53 21.33 -9.41
N LEU A 422 -15.54 21.33 -10.32
CA LEU A 422 -15.30 20.21 -11.25
C LEU A 422 -14.87 18.95 -10.50
N VAL A 423 -14.05 19.08 -9.45
CA VAL A 423 -13.70 17.98 -8.54
C VAL A 423 -14.97 17.35 -7.94
N HIS A 424 -15.86 18.16 -7.39
CA HIS A 424 -17.11 17.67 -6.78
C HIS A 424 -18.16 17.22 -7.81
N ALA A 425 -18.07 17.68 -9.06
CA ALA A 425 -18.94 17.21 -10.13
C ALA A 425 -18.72 15.72 -10.44
N ILE A 426 -17.51 15.19 -10.29
CA ILE A 426 -17.21 13.76 -10.52
C ILE A 426 -18.10 12.84 -9.67
N PRO A 427 -18.07 12.90 -8.32
CA PRO A 427 -18.96 12.08 -7.50
C PRO A 427 -20.44 12.43 -7.71
N TYR A 428 -20.78 13.70 -7.92
CA TYR A 428 -22.17 14.11 -8.17
C TYR A 428 -22.76 13.42 -9.41
N PHE A 429 -22.04 13.41 -10.53
CA PHE A 429 -22.50 12.74 -11.75
C PHE A 429 -22.42 11.22 -11.66
N ALA A 430 -21.47 10.65 -10.91
CA ALA A 430 -21.44 9.22 -10.65
C ALA A 430 -22.68 8.76 -9.86
N ILE A 431 -23.12 9.55 -8.86
CA ILE A 431 -24.36 9.32 -8.12
C ILE A 431 -25.58 9.41 -9.05
N LYS A 432 -25.67 10.47 -9.86
CA LYS A 432 -26.76 10.61 -10.84
C LYS A 432 -26.86 9.44 -11.81
N LYS A 433 -25.73 8.83 -12.17
CA LYS A 433 -25.67 7.65 -13.05
C LYS A 433 -25.85 6.31 -12.33
N GLY A 434 -26.04 6.31 -11.00
CA GLY A 434 -26.16 5.08 -10.20
C GLY A 434 -24.85 4.29 -10.06
N LEU A 435 -23.71 4.90 -10.37
CA LEU A 435 -22.36 4.30 -10.31
C LEU A 435 -21.68 4.49 -8.95
N LEU A 436 -22.22 5.38 -8.12
CA LEU A 436 -21.77 5.67 -6.77
C LEU A 436 -22.98 5.83 -5.85
N THR A 437 -22.95 5.24 -4.66
CA THR A 437 -23.97 5.45 -3.61
C THR A 437 -23.38 6.13 -2.38
N VAL A 438 -24.23 6.86 -1.66
CA VAL A 438 -23.87 7.48 -0.36
C VAL A 438 -23.97 6.45 0.77
N GLU A 439 -24.99 5.58 0.72
CA GLU A 439 -25.23 4.50 1.68
C GLU A 439 -24.01 3.58 1.82
N LYS A 440 -23.70 3.19 3.07
CA LYS A 440 -22.52 2.36 3.40
C LYS A 440 -22.82 0.89 3.20
N LYS A 441 -23.98 0.44 3.65
CA LYS A 441 -24.41 -0.94 3.45
C LYS A 441 -24.66 -1.20 1.97
N GLY A 442 -23.97 -2.19 1.39
CA GLY A 442 -24.07 -2.49 -0.05
C GLY A 442 -23.55 -1.37 -0.96
N LYS A 443 -22.57 -0.59 -0.49
CA LYS A 443 -22.00 0.56 -1.21
C LYS A 443 -21.58 0.20 -2.64
N LYS A 444 -22.11 0.94 -3.62
CA LYS A 444 -21.61 0.96 -5.01
C LYS A 444 -20.59 2.07 -5.14
N ASN A 445 -19.42 1.77 -5.70
CA ASN A 445 -18.41 2.76 -6.02
C ASN A 445 -17.60 2.30 -7.23
N VAL A 446 -17.91 2.83 -8.41
CA VAL A 446 -17.20 2.51 -9.66
C VAL A 446 -15.71 2.82 -9.60
N PHE A 447 -15.28 3.73 -8.72
CA PHE A 447 -13.88 4.15 -8.62
C PHE A 447 -13.04 3.29 -7.67
N ASN A 448 -13.68 2.51 -6.78
CA ASN A 448 -12.97 1.77 -5.74
C ASN A 448 -11.96 0.79 -6.34
N GLY A 449 -10.68 0.94 -5.98
CA GLY A 449 -9.61 0.05 -6.44
C GLY A 449 -9.24 0.21 -7.91
N ARG A 450 -9.72 1.26 -8.61
CA ARG A 450 -9.41 1.53 -10.02
C ARG A 450 -8.50 2.74 -10.18
N VAL A 451 -7.88 2.89 -11.34
CA VAL A 451 -7.20 4.14 -11.74
C VAL A 451 -8.23 5.11 -12.32
N ILE A 452 -8.25 6.35 -11.86
CA ILE A 452 -9.05 7.41 -12.50
C ILE A 452 -8.18 8.11 -13.56
N GLU A 453 -8.61 8.11 -14.82
CA GLU A 453 -7.91 8.80 -15.91
C GLU A 453 -8.74 10.02 -16.34
N ILE A 454 -8.16 11.22 -16.20
CA ILE A 454 -8.85 12.49 -16.44
C ILE A 454 -8.41 13.12 -17.76
N GLU A 455 -9.37 13.49 -18.61
CA GLU A 455 -9.15 14.18 -19.89
C GLU A 455 -10.02 15.42 -20.05
N GLY A 456 -9.63 16.32 -20.97
CA GLY A 456 -10.46 17.45 -21.42
C GLY A 456 -10.06 18.81 -20.86
N LEU A 457 -9.02 18.87 -20.03
CA LEU A 457 -8.49 20.10 -19.41
C LEU A 457 -6.97 20.19 -19.59
N PRO A 458 -6.44 20.16 -20.83
CA PRO A 458 -5.00 19.99 -21.07
C PRO A 458 -4.15 21.19 -20.64
N ASP A 459 -4.75 22.38 -20.53
CA ASP A 459 -4.03 23.64 -20.29
C ASP A 459 -4.03 24.06 -18.81
N LEU A 460 -4.44 23.18 -17.89
CA LEU A 460 -4.30 23.43 -16.46
C LEU A 460 -2.82 23.56 -16.09
N LYS A 461 -2.53 24.45 -15.12
CA LYS A 461 -1.24 24.45 -14.43
C LYS A 461 -1.13 23.20 -13.57
N LEU A 462 0.09 22.77 -13.24
CA LEU A 462 0.28 21.51 -12.51
C LEU A 462 -0.30 21.55 -11.09
N GLU A 463 -0.25 22.70 -10.42
CA GLU A 463 -0.90 22.86 -9.11
C GLU A 463 -2.43 22.74 -9.21
N GLN A 464 -3.02 23.21 -10.30
CA GLN A 464 -4.45 23.07 -10.57
C GLN A 464 -4.81 21.62 -10.91
N ALA A 465 -4.01 20.96 -11.75
CA ALA A 465 -4.16 19.55 -12.06
C ALA A 465 -4.11 18.67 -10.79
N PHE A 466 -3.29 19.07 -9.81
CA PHE A 466 -3.23 18.41 -8.52
C PHE A 466 -4.57 18.48 -7.76
N GLU A 467 -5.37 19.54 -7.85
CA GLU A 467 -6.69 19.59 -7.18
C GLU A 467 -7.61 18.42 -7.61
N LEU A 468 -7.53 18.02 -8.89
CA LEU A 468 -8.27 16.88 -9.43
C LEU A 468 -7.65 15.55 -9.03
N ALA A 469 -6.31 15.43 -9.15
CA ALA A 469 -5.59 14.20 -8.82
C ALA A 469 -5.70 13.88 -7.33
N ASP A 470 -5.49 14.87 -6.46
CA ASP A 470 -5.53 14.79 -5.01
C ASP A 470 -6.85 14.19 -4.50
N ALA A 471 -7.96 14.74 -5.00
CA ALA A 471 -9.31 14.32 -4.61
C ALA A 471 -9.69 12.90 -5.04
N THR A 472 -8.91 12.24 -5.91
CA THR A 472 -9.14 10.83 -6.26
C THR A 472 -8.92 9.89 -5.09
N ALA A 473 -8.15 10.29 -4.07
CA ALA A 473 -8.03 9.56 -2.82
C ALA A 473 -9.40 9.32 -2.18
N GLU A 474 -10.26 10.34 -2.18
CA GLU A 474 -11.61 10.27 -1.61
C GLU A 474 -12.57 9.41 -2.43
N ARG A 475 -12.22 9.07 -3.67
CA ARG A 475 -12.95 8.11 -4.50
C ARG A 475 -12.54 6.66 -4.23
N SER A 476 -11.59 6.44 -3.31
CA SER A 476 -10.95 5.13 -3.07
C SER A 476 -10.26 4.60 -4.33
N ALA A 477 -9.79 5.49 -5.20
CA ALA A 477 -9.03 5.13 -6.37
C ALA A 477 -7.64 4.62 -5.97
N ALA A 478 -7.14 3.63 -6.71
CA ALA A 478 -5.78 3.11 -6.52
C ALA A 478 -4.74 4.15 -6.97
N GLY A 479 -5.00 4.84 -8.07
CA GLY A 479 -4.13 5.88 -8.65
C GLY A 479 -4.92 6.85 -9.51
N CYS A 480 -4.24 7.89 -9.99
CA CYS A 480 -4.81 8.88 -10.91
C CYS A 480 -3.80 9.27 -11.96
N THR A 481 -4.29 9.58 -13.16
CA THR A 481 -3.51 10.33 -14.17
C THR A 481 -4.41 11.40 -14.79
N ILE A 482 -3.80 12.51 -15.21
CA ILE A 482 -4.47 13.60 -15.91
C ILE A 482 -3.69 13.96 -17.17
N LYS A 483 -4.39 14.05 -18.29
CA LYS A 483 -3.78 14.37 -19.58
C LYS A 483 -3.58 15.88 -19.70
N LEU A 484 -2.32 16.32 -19.60
CA LEU A 484 -1.91 17.72 -19.73
C LEU A 484 -1.13 17.98 -21.04
N SER A 485 -1.05 19.25 -21.43
CA SER A 485 -0.24 19.68 -22.57
C SER A 485 1.25 19.74 -22.20
N GLU A 486 2.11 19.56 -23.20
CA GLU A 486 3.57 19.69 -23.03
C GLU A 486 3.96 21.10 -22.54
N ALA A 487 3.24 22.13 -22.99
CA ALA A 487 3.47 23.52 -22.58
C ALA A 487 3.25 23.71 -21.07
N SER A 488 2.14 23.21 -20.53
CA SER A 488 1.86 23.26 -19.08
C SER A 488 2.93 22.53 -18.26
N VAL A 489 3.37 21.36 -18.73
CA VAL A 489 4.41 20.57 -18.08
C VAL A 489 5.77 21.29 -18.11
N ALA A 490 6.18 21.79 -19.27
CA ALA A 490 7.47 22.44 -19.46
C ALA A 490 7.62 23.72 -18.63
N GLU A 491 6.56 24.51 -18.48
CA GLU A 491 6.55 25.69 -17.61
C GLU A 491 6.85 25.33 -16.16
N TYR A 492 6.19 24.31 -15.63
CA TYR A 492 6.36 23.87 -14.25
C TYR A 492 7.77 23.34 -13.98
N LEU A 493 8.30 22.50 -14.89
CA LEU A 493 9.65 21.95 -14.74
C LEU A 493 10.74 23.04 -14.74
N LYS A 494 10.61 24.09 -15.56
CA LYS A 494 11.55 25.22 -15.57
C LYS A 494 11.61 25.93 -14.21
N SER A 495 10.46 26.12 -13.58
CA SER A 495 10.38 26.68 -12.22
C SER A 495 11.03 25.75 -11.19
N ASN A 496 10.73 24.46 -11.27
CA ASN A 496 11.23 23.46 -10.32
C ASN A 496 12.75 23.28 -10.35
N VAL A 497 13.37 23.33 -11.52
CA VAL A 497 14.84 23.26 -11.63
C VAL A 497 15.50 24.39 -10.85
N VAL A 498 14.92 25.60 -10.86
CA VAL A 498 15.42 26.73 -10.07
C VAL A 498 15.22 26.47 -8.58
N LEU A 499 14.06 25.93 -8.18
CA LEU A 499 13.78 25.57 -6.79
C LEU A 499 14.77 24.54 -6.25
N LEU A 500 15.04 23.45 -6.98
CA LEU A 500 15.94 22.39 -6.53
C LEU A 500 17.38 22.90 -6.40
N LYS A 501 17.84 23.76 -7.32
CA LYS A 501 19.14 24.45 -7.19
C LYS A 501 19.19 25.36 -5.96
N TRP A 502 18.10 26.08 -5.68
CA TRP A 502 17.98 26.89 -4.47
C TRP A 502 18.00 26.03 -3.20
N MET A 503 17.33 24.88 -3.18
CA MET A 503 17.37 23.95 -2.05
C MET A 503 18.82 23.48 -1.77
N VAL A 504 19.59 23.21 -2.82
CA VAL A 504 21.02 22.88 -2.67
C VAL A 504 21.79 24.05 -2.06
N SER A 505 21.57 25.30 -2.50
CA SER A 505 22.25 26.47 -1.92
C SER A 505 21.84 26.75 -0.47
N GLU A 506 20.62 26.41 -0.09
CA GLU A 506 20.10 26.54 1.28
C GLU A 506 20.50 25.37 2.20
N GLY A 507 21.29 24.42 1.71
CA GLY A 507 21.78 23.29 2.49
C GLY A 507 20.69 22.29 2.86
N TYR A 508 19.71 22.06 1.99
CA TYR A 508 18.84 20.89 2.12
C TYR A 508 19.65 19.61 1.93
N GLY A 509 19.27 18.55 2.66
CA GLY A 509 20.04 17.32 2.71
C GLY A 509 20.05 16.54 1.40
N ASP A 510 21.14 15.81 1.20
CA ASP A 510 21.54 15.08 0.00
C ASP A 510 21.53 15.90 -1.30
N ALA A 511 22.56 16.74 -1.45
CA ALA A 511 22.78 17.51 -2.67
C ALA A 511 22.98 16.63 -3.92
N ARG A 512 23.45 15.37 -3.78
CA ARG A 512 23.67 14.49 -4.93
C ARG A 512 22.33 14.06 -5.54
N THR A 513 21.38 13.66 -4.69
CA THR A 513 20.01 13.33 -5.10
C THR A 513 19.31 14.55 -5.71
N LEU A 514 19.43 15.73 -5.09
CA LEU A 514 18.83 16.96 -5.63
C LEU A 514 19.43 17.40 -6.97
N LEU A 515 20.72 17.18 -7.21
CA LEU A 515 21.39 17.54 -8.47
C LEU A 515 21.19 16.50 -9.58
N ARG A 516 20.94 15.23 -9.21
CA ARG A 516 20.60 14.16 -10.15
C ARG A 516 19.16 14.32 -10.68
N ARG A 517 18.25 14.75 -9.81
CA ARG A 517 16.87 15.08 -10.15
C ARG A 517 16.80 16.35 -11.00
#